data_AF-A0A9P1HFA9-F1
#
_entry.id   AF-A0A9P1HFA9-F1
#
_cell.length_a   1.000
_cell.length_b   1.000
_cell.length_c   1.000
_cell.angle_alpha   90.00
_cell.angle_beta   90.00
_cell.angle_gamma   90.00
#
_symmetry.space_group_name_H-M   'P 1'
#
loop_
_entity.id
_entity.type
_entity.pdbx_description
1 polymer ?
#
loop_
_entity_poly.entity_id
_entity_poly.type
_entity_poly.pdbx_seq_one_letter_code
_entity_poly.pdbx_strand_id
1 'polypeptide(L)'
;MAPTDDEDMKRSDTQGTSIWRTFILSLIVIIAVALSWSLTTQFSQTALKIDTKHFNAPYCMMWFNTNFMILCYPTYILYEMFRKKKIRDFFRHAQEVFGPYGLTPFQLLFRVLPFLLLWIGANYCAARALLYVSASIATSISSCNAAFVYILGILLLGDKFIWMKAVSVVFAVAGVAVISLGIKGSSGDQQWLGIMLSVISAMSAAVYKVLFKRMLGSADLGQVSLFMSCLGYLNFSLNWVMPVILTQTGVELIEWKYVPWLPMCGAAVLSLTFNFLINFGIALLHPLVISIGMLLGIPSNTVIDIIFRHVTVTGYFLGGTSLIAISFVLIIFPYEMIRKRKNDNLNENNFCDDEGVQAQRQDLVEHL
;
A
#
# COMPACT_ATOMS: atom_id res chain seq x y z
N MET A 1 2.93 -36.16 39.05
CA MET A 1 3.33 -36.58 37.69
C MET A 1 3.98 -35.35 37.07
N ALA A 2 5.31 -35.22 37.22
CA ALA A 2 6.05 -34.08 36.70
C ALA A 2 6.14 -34.20 35.17
N PRO A 3 5.92 -33.12 34.39
CA PRO A 3 6.18 -33.15 32.97
C PRO A 3 7.67 -33.44 32.77
N THR A 4 7.98 -34.48 32.01
CA THR A 4 9.35 -34.90 31.70
C THR A 4 10.02 -33.85 30.83
N ASP A 5 11.24 -33.43 31.19
CA ASP A 5 12.05 -32.39 30.53
C ASP A 5 12.13 -32.51 28.99
N ASP A 6 11.95 -33.72 28.45
CA ASP A 6 11.88 -33.98 27.00
C ASP A 6 10.67 -33.36 26.29
N GLU A 7 9.51 -33.23 26.95
CA GLU A 7 8.33 -32.59 26.36
C GLU A 7 8.48 -31.07 26.28
N ASP A 8 9.08 -30.45 27.29
CA ASP A 8 9.37 -29.02 27.31
C ASP A 8 10.51 -28.66 26.35
N MET A 9 11.52 -29.53 26.21
CA MET A 9 12.56 -29.40 25.19
C MET A 9 11.99 -29.53 23.76
N LYS A 10 11.11 -30.50 23.50
CA LYS A 10 10.41 -30.59 22.20
C LYS A 10 9.49 -29.40 21.93
N ARG A 11 8.80 -28.87 22.95
CA ARG A 11 7.94 -27.69 22.83
C ARG A 11 8.74 -26.45 22.48
N SER A 12 9.86 -26.22 23.17
CA SER A 12 10.76 -25.09 22.92
C SER A 12 11.43 -25.16 21.54
N ASP A 13 11.86 -26.35 21.08
CA ASP A 13 12.38 -26.54 19.73
C ASP A 13 11.32 -26.37 18.63
N THR A 14 10.10 -26.87 18.86
CA THR A 14 8.97 -26.70 17.92
C THR A 14 8.52 -25.24 17.87
N GLN A 15 8.57 -24.53 19.00
CA GLN A 15 8.25 -23.11 19.08
C GLN A 15 9.34 -22.25 18.42
N GLY A 16 10.62 -22.54 18.67
CA GLY A 16 11.76 -21.87 18.03
C GLY A 16 11.78 -22.04 16.50
N THR A 17 11.55 -23.26 16.01
CA THR A 17 11.44 -23.54 14.56
C THR A 17 10.23 -22.86 13.93
N SER A 18 9.11 -22.70 14.64
CA SER A 18 7.94 -21.97 14.14
C SER A 18 8.19 -20.45 14.03
N ILE A 19 8.93 -19.87 14.98
CA ILE A 19 9.31 -18.45 14.98
C ILE A 19 10.28 -18.18 13.85
N TRP A 20 11.31 -19.02 13.68
CA TRP A 20 12.31 -18.86 12.62
C TRP A 20 11.69 -18.98 11.22
N ARG A 21 10.75 -19.92 11.02
CA ARG A 21 9.98 -20.03 9.77
C ARG A 21 9.15 -18.78 9.49
N THR A 22 8.49 -18.23 10.50
CA THR A 22 7.68 -17.01 10.37
C THR A 22 8.55 -15.79 10.05
N PHE A 23 9.74 -15.70 10.66
CA PHE A 23 10.70 -14.66 10.37
C PHE A 23 11.23 -14.72 8.93
N ILE A 24 11.65 -15.90 8.48
CA ILE A 24 12.11 -16.11 7.09
C ILE A 24 10.99 -15.80 6.10
N LEU A 25 9.77 -16.28 6.36
CA LEU A 25 8.62 -15.99 5.52
C LEU A 25 8.35 -14.48 5.44
N SER A 26 8.45 -13.77 6.56
CA SER A 26 8.31 -12.31 6.60
C SER A 26 9.39 -11.61 5.76
N LEU A 27 10.65 -12.06 5.85
CA LEU A 27 11.75 -11.51 5.05
C LEU A 27 11.52 -11.74 3.54
N ILE A 28 11.11 -12.94 3.16
CA ILE A 28 10.79 -13.28 1.76
C ILE A 28 9.66 -12.40 1.25
N VAL A 29 8.58 -12.24 2.02
CA VAL A 29 7.43 -11.39 1.63
C VAL A 29 7.85 -9.93 1.54
N ILE A 30 8.68 -9.42 2.45
CA ILE A 30 9.20 -8.04 2.39
C ILE A 30 9.96 -7.81 1.08
N ILE A 31 10.88 -8.71 0.72
CA ILE A 31 11.68 -8.60 -0.51
C ILE A 31 10.77 -8.72 -1.74
N ALA A 32 9.83 -9.65 -1.74
CA ALA A 32 8.90 -9.85 -2.84
C ALA A 32 7.98 -8.62 -3.05
N VAL A 33 7.49 -8.00 -1.97
CA VAL A 33 6.70 -6.76 -2.03
C VAL A 33 7.55 -5.61 -2.58
N ALA A 34 8.77 -5.44 -2.07
CA ALA A 34 9.68 -4.38 -2.52
C ALA A 34 9.97 -4.52 -4.03
N LEU A 35 10.37 -5.72 -4.47
CA LEU A 35 10.71 -6.00 -5.87
C LEU A 35 9.49 -5.90 -6.78
N SER A 36 8.36 -6.49 -6.42
CA SER A 36 7.15 -6.44 -7.27
C SER A 36 6.65 -5.01 -7.46
N TRP A 37 6.65 -4.18 -6.41
CA TRP A 37 6.29 -2.77 -6.50
C TRP A 37 7.26 -1.95 -7.36
N SER A 38 8.56 -2.07 -7.08
CA SER A 38 9.59 -1.33 -7.82
C SER A 38 9.63 -1.75 -9.29
N LEU A 39 9.66 -3.05 -9.57
CA LEU A 39 9.69 -3.56 -10.94
C LEU A 39 8.41 -3.19 -11.69
N THR A 40 7.22 -3.22 -11.06
CA THR A 40 5.97 -2.75 -11.72
C THR A 40 6.12 -1.32 -12.21
N THR A 41 6.61 -0.42 -11.34
CA THR A 41 6.78 1.00 -11.68
C THR A 41 7.84 1.19 -12.76
N GLN A 42 8.93 0.43 -12.67
CA GLN A 42 10.06 0.50 -13.59
C GLN A 42 9.70 -0.01 -14.99
N PHE A 43 9.04 -1.16 -15.07
CA PHE A 43 8.49 -1.71 -16.31
C PHE A 43 7.44 -0.78 -16.91
N SER A 44 6.61 -0.15 -16.06
CA SER A 44 5.64 0.85 -16.51
C SER A 44 6.30 2.06 -17.15
N GLN A 45 7.35 2.59 -16.50
CA GLN A 45 8.09 3.70 -17.08
C GLN A 45 8.84 3.30 -18.35
N THR A 46 9.42 2.10 -18.40
CA THR A 46 10.11 1.59 -19.58
C THR A 46 9.15 1.39 -20.74
N ALA A 47 7.96 0.81 -20.52
CA ALA A 47 6.92 0.69 -21.54
C ALA A 47 6.51 2.05 -22.13
N LEU A 48 6.44 3.09 -21.29
CA LEU A 48 6.03 4.44 -21.70
C LEU A 48 7.16 5.27 -22.33
N LYS A 49 8.44 4.92 -22.12
CA LYS A 49 9.60 5.68 -22.61
C LYS A 49 10.35 5.02 -23.77
N ILE A 50 10.20 3.71 -23.99
CA ILE A 50 10.92 2.99 -25.06
C ILE A 50 10.60 3.58 -26.44
N ASP A 51 9.34 3.81 -26.75
CA ASP A 51 8.89 4.26 -28.08
C ASP A 51 7.94 5.46 -27.96
N THR A 52 8.40 6.57 -27.38
CA THR A 52 7.57 7.79 -27.25
C THR A 52 7.02 8.33 -28.58
N LYS A 53 7.61 7.92 -29.71
CA LYS A 53 7.18 8.27 -31.08
C LYS A 53 6.08 7.37 -31.64
N HIS A 54 5.94 6.12 -31.17
CA HIS A 54 5.00 5.12 -31.71
C HIS A 54 4.04 4.54 -30.63
N PHE A 55 4.32 4.78 -29.34
CA PHE A 55 3.55 4.32 -28.20
C PHE A 55 3.59 5.32 -27.02
N ASN A 56 2.57 6.18 -26.93
CA ASN A 56 2.35 7.09 -25.80
C ASN A 56 0.92 6.95 -25.30
N ALA A 57 0.66 5.87 -24.55
CA ALA A 57 -0.67 5.52 -24.07
C ALA A 57 -0.69 5.12 -22.58
N PRO A 58 -0.47 6.09 -21.67
CA PRO A 58 -0.51 5.86 -20.22
C PRO A 58 -1.88 5.36 -19.73
N TYR A 59 -2.98 5.78 -20.36
CA TYR A 59 -4.32 5.31 -20.03
C TYR A 59 -4.54 3.86 -20.45
N CYS A 60 -4.16 3.51 -21.68
CA CYS A 60 -4.24 2.13 -22.17
C CYS A 60 -3.43 1.17 -21.29
N MET A 61 -2.22 1.57 -20.91
CA MET A 61 -1.38 0.78 -20.00
C MET A 61 -2.02 0.60 -18.62
N MET A 62 -2.56 1.67 -18.04
CA MET A 62 -3.29 1.61 -16.77
C MET A 62 -4.50 0.69 -16.85
N TRP A 63 -5.31 0.82 -17.91
CA TRP A 63 -6.49 0.00 -18.15
C TRP A 63 -6.12 -1.47 -18.24
N PHE A 64 -5.10 -1.80 -19.04
CA PHE A 64 -4.61 -3.17 -19.20
C PHE A 64 -4.14 -3.77 -17.88
N ASN A 65 -3.33 -3.03 -17.11
CA ASN A 65 -2.85 -3.50 -15.81
C ASN A 65 -4.00 -3.73 -14.81
N THR A 66 -4.94 -2.79 -14.73
CA THR A 66 -6.07 -2.86 -13.79
C THR A 66 -7.00 -4.06 -14.09
N ASN A 67 -7.09 -4.51 -15.33
CA ASN A 67 -7.89 -5.69 -15.68
C ASN A 67 -7.38 -6.98 -15.00
N PHE A 68 -6.09 -7.09 -14.72
CA PHE A 68 -5.54 -8.27 -14.02
C PHE A 68 -6.05 -8.38 -12.58
N MET A 69 -6.55 -7.29 -11.98
CA MET A 69 -7.18 -7.32 -10.66
C MET A 69 -8.45 -8.19 -10.60
N ILE A 70 -9.08 -8.49 -11.73
CA ILE A 70 -10.21 -9.45 -11.80
C ILE A 70 -9.80 -10.82 -11.25
N LEU A 71 -8.53 -11.18 -11.39
CA LEU A 71 -8.00 -12.47 -10.92
C LEU A 71 -7.85 -12.53 -9.39
N CYS A 72 -7.94 -11.41 -8.66
CA CYS A 72 -7.70 -11.37 -7.22
C CYS A 72 -8.64 -12.30 -6.41
N TYR A 73 -9.94 -12.29 -6.74
CA TYR A 73 -10.95 -13.07 -6.03
C TYR A 73 -10.97 -14.57 -6.42
N PRO A 74 -10.89 -14.94 -7.72
CA PRO A 74 -10.74 -16.35 -8.11
C PRO A 74 -9.56 -17.04 -7.45
N THR A 75 -8.40 -16.39 -7.37
CA THR A 75 -7.21 -16.97 -6.70
C THR A 75 -7.36 -17.02 -5.18
N TYR A 76 -8.07 -16.07 -4.58
CA TYR A 76 -8.39 -16.12 -3.14
C TYR A 76 -9.26 -17.35 -2.84
N ILE A 77 -10.30 -17.58 -3.65
CA ILE A 77 -11.13 -18.78 -3.55
C ILE A 77 -10.29 -20.04 -3.77
N LEU A 78 -9.42 -20.06 -4.79
CA LEU A 78 -8.56 -21.21 -5.07
C LEU A 78 -7.67 -21.55 -3.85
N TYR A 79 -7.08 -20.53 -3.21
CA TYR A 79 -6.28 -20.69 -2.00
C TYR A 79 -7.11 -21.26 -0.83
N GLU A 80 -8.33 -20.77 -0.61
CA GLU A 80 -9.20 -21.31 0.43
C GLU A 80 -9.72 -22.72 0.12
N MET A 81 -9.93 -23.05 -1.15
CA MET A 81 -10.29 -24.40 -1.60
C MET A 81 -9.18 -25.40 -1.27
N PHE A 82 -7.90 -25.02 -1.43
CA PHE A 82 -6.77 -25.86 -1.01
C PHE A 82 -6.75 -26.12 0.51
N ARG A 83 -7.39 -25.27 1.33
CA ARG A 83 -7.60 -25.49 2.78
C ARG A 83 -8.88 -26.28 3.12
N LYS A 84 -9.55 -26.90 2.14
CA LYS A 84 -10.72 -27.79 2.30
C LYS A 84 -11.94 -27.18 3.01
N LYS A 85 -12.19 -25.87 2.86
CA LYS A 85 -13.41 -25.21 3.38
C LYS A 85 -14.49 -25.06 2.29
N LYS A 86 -15.77 -24.98 2.70
CA LYS A 86 -16.93 -24.87 1.79
C LYS A 86 -17.04 -23.46 1.20
N ILE A 87 -17.02 -23.35 -0.14
CA ILE A 87 -17.04 -22.10 -0.93
C ILE A 87 -18.29 -21.24 -0.68
N ARG A 88 -19.44 -21.89 -0.41
CA ARG A 88 -20.75 -21.22 -0.26
C ARG A 88 -20.84 -20.30 0.95
N ASP A 89 -20.19 -20.65 2.05
CA ASP A 89 -20.26 -19.89 3.29
C ASP A 89 -19.42 -18.60 3.19
N PHE A 90 -18.29 -18.67 2.47
CA PHE A 90 -17.43 -17.51 2.21
C PHE A 90 -18.04 -16.54 1.20
N PHE A 91 -18.62 -17.01 0.09
CA PHE A 91 -19.24 -16.12 -0.89
C PHE A 91 -20.38 -15.31 -0.27
N ARG A 92 -21.18 -15.95 0.61
CA ARG A 92 -22.23 -15.27 1.37
C ARG A 92 -21.67 -14.22 2.31
N HIS A 93 -20.58 -14.52 3.03
CA HIS A 93 -19.92 -13.58 3.94
C HIS A 93 -19.20 -12.42 3.21
N ALA A 94 -18.63 -12.69 2.02
CA ALA A 94 -18.00 -11.69 1.18
C ALA A 94 -19.03 -10.70 0.59
N GLN A 95 -20.25 -11.18 0.31
CA GLN A 95 -21.37 -10.36 -0.17
C GLN A 95 -21.95 -9.42 0.88
N GLU A 96 -21.73 -9.67 2.18
CA GLU A 96 -22.22 -8.81 3.27
C GLU A 96 -21.68 -7.37 3.20
N VAL A 97 -20.53 -7.16 2.54
CA VAL A 97 -19.95 -5.84 2.20
C VAL A 97 -20.92 -4.93 1.45
N PHE A 98 -21.74 -5.52 0.58
CA PHE A 98 -22.67 -4.78 -0.25
C PHE A 98 -24.01 -4.51 0.48
N GLY A 99 -24.14 -4.95 1.73
CA GLY A 99 -25.28 -4.71 2.60
C GLY A 99 -26.29 -5.86 2.64
N PRO A 100 -27.42 -5.68 3.36
CA PRO A 100 -28.39 -6.75 3.64
C PRO A 100 -29.12 -7.31 2.40
N TYR A 101 -29.05 -6.61 1.26
CA TYR A 101 -29.69 -7.00 0.01
C TYR A 101 -28.75 -7.74 -0.96
N GLY A 102 -27.50 -8.03 -0.56
CA GLY A 102 -26.54 -8.78 -1.37
C GLY A 102 -26.06 -8.06 -2.64
N LEU A 103 -25.56 -8.84 -3.61
CA LEU A 103 -24.86 -8.35 -4.80
C LEU A 103 -25.84 -7.95 -5.91
N THR A 104 -26.56 -6.83 -5.71
CA THR A 104 -27.40 -6.26 -6.77
C THR A 104 -26.53 -5.45 -7.73
N PRO A 105 -26.59 -5.66 -9.07
CA PRO A 105 -25.72 -4.98 -10.03
C PRO A 105 -25.83 -3.46 -9.98
N PHE A 106 -27.03 -2.93 -9.69
CA PHE A 106 -27.25 -1.49 -9.53
C PHE A 106 -26.55 -0.91 -8.29
N GLN A 107 -26.62 -1.62 -7.15
CA GLN A 107 -25.94 -1.20 -5.92
C GLN A 107 -24.43 -1.34 -6.03
N LEU A 108 -23.96 -2.41 -6.67
CA LEU A 108 -22.55 -2.61 -6.98
C LEU A 108 -22.03 -1.50 -7.88
N LEU A 109 -22.75 -1.17 -8.95
CA LEU A 109 -22.37 -0.06 -9.83
C LEU A 109 -22.33 1.25 -9.05
N PHE A 110 -23.40 1.61 -8.33
CA PHE A 110 -23.47 2.90 -7.65
C PHE A 110 -22.44 3.05 -6.50
N ARG A 111 -22.10 1.95 -5.82
CA ARG A 111 -21.11 1.95 -4.74
C ARG A 111 -19.67 1.85 -5.23
N VAL A 112 -19.38 1.05 -6.26
CA VAL A 112 -18.00 0.80 -6.73
C VAL A 112 -17.57 1.83 -7.78
N LEU A 113 -18.49 2.40 -8.56
CA LEU A 113 -18.17 3.36 -9.62
C LEU A 113 -17.39 4.60 -9.11
N PRO A 114 -17.75 5.25 -7.98
CA PRO A 114 -16.95 6.35 -7.44
C PRO A 114 -15.53 5.93 -7.07
N PHE A 115 -15.35 4.71 -6.54
CA PHE A 115 -14.03 4.16 -6.25
C PHE A 115 -13.23 3.85 -7.50
N LEU A 116 -13.90 3.35 -8.54
CA LEU A 116 -13.28 3.12 -9.85
C LEU A 116 -12.79 4.45 -10.44
N LEU A 117 -13.58 5.52 -10.38
CA LEU A 117 -13.17 6.84 -10.87
C LEU A 117 -11.95 7.39 -10.10
N LEU A 118 -11.94 7.26 -8.77
CA LEU A 118 -10.78 7.64 -7.94
C LEU A 118 -9.55 6.79 -8.25
N TRP A 119 -9.74 5.48 -8.46
CA TRP A 119 -8.69 4.55 -8.81
C TRP A 119 -8.06 4.91 -10.17
N ILE A 120 -8.90 5.16 -11.17
CA ILE A 120 -8.48 5.60 -12.51
C ILE A 120 -7.74 6.92 -12.40
N GLY A 121 -8.29 7.90 -11.68
CA GLY A 121 -7.64 9.20 -11.51
C GLY A 121 -6.24 9.07 -10.90
N ALA A 122 -6.10 8.29 -9.83
CA ALA A 122 -4.82 8.08 -9.17
C ALA A 122 -3.80 7.39 -10.08
N ASN A 123 -4.19 6.29 -10.73
CA ASN A 123 -3.27 5.51 -11.56
C ASN A 123 -2.95 6.20 -12.90
N TYR A 124 -3.89 6.95 -13.47
CA TYR A 124 -3.64 7.76 -14.66
C TYR A 124 -2.64 8.88 -14.38
N CYS A 125 -2.84 9.63 -13.28
CA CYS A 125 -1.88 10.66 -12.86
C CYS A 125 -0.50 10.05 -12.57
N ALA A 126 -0.44 8.85 -11.96
CA ALA A 126 0.82 8.14 -11.73
C ALA A 126 1.51 7.76 -13.05
N ALA A 127 0.77 7.14 -13.98
CA ALA A 127 1.31 6.72 -15.27
C ALA A 127 1.79 7.91 -16.11
N ARG A 128 1.01 8.99 -16.16
CA ARG A 128 1.40 10.24 -16.82
C ARG A 128 2.61 10.88 -16.16
N ALA A 129 2.74 10.82 -14.83
CA ALA A 129 3.93 11.34 -14.14
C ALA A 129 5.22 10.63 -14.58
N LEU A 130 5.17 9.31 -14.82
CA LEU A 130 6.34 8.52 -15.25
C LEU A 130 6.90 8.93 -16.62
N LEU A 131 6.12 9.63 -17.44
CA LEU A 131 6.62 10.23 -18.69
C LEU A 131 7.57 11.40 -18.41
N TYR A 132 7.30 12.18 -17.37
CA TYR A 132 8.01 13.43 -17.06
C TYR A 132 9.10 13.26 -16.00
N VAL A 133 8.87 12.45 -14.96
CA VAL A 133 9.80 12.20 -13.86
C VAL A 133 10.28 10.75 -13.83
N SER A 134 11.42 10.48 -13.17
CA SER A 134 11.89 9.11 -12.98
C SER A 134 10.99 8.33 -12.01
N ALA A 135 10.99 7.01 -12.12
CA ALA A 135 10.22 6.11 -11.25
C ALA A 135 10.63 6.29 -9.79
N SER A 136 11.91 6.59 -9.51
CA SER A 136 12.36 6.90 -8.16
C SER A 136 11.75 8.17 -7.60
N ILE A 137 11.71 9.26 -8.38
CA ILE A 137 11.06 10.51 -7.95
C ILE A 137 9.57 10.28 -7.73
N ALA A 138 8.89 9.61 -8.66
CA ALA A 138 7.46 9.31 -8.56
C ALA A 138 7.13 8.42 -7.35
N THR A 139 7.94 7.41 -7.05
CA THR A 139 7.72 6.49 -5.91
C THR A 139 8.08 7.11 -4.57
N SER A 140 9.12 7.94 -4.51
CA SER A 140 9.39 8.80 -3.34
C SER A 140 8.18 9.68 -3.04
N ILE A 141 7.69 10.46 -4.01
CA ILE A 141 6.51 11.32 -3.82
C ILE A 141 5.26 10.51 -3.47
N SER A 142 5.05 9.35 -4.11
CA SER A 142 3.91 8.47 -3.83
C SER A 142 3.92 7.93 -2.40
N SER A 143 5.07 7.87 -1.74
CA SER A 143 5.19 7.44 -0.34
C SER A 143 4.58 8.46 0.63
N CYS A 144 4.45 9.74 0.23
CA CYS A 144 3.70 10.75 0.97
C CYS A 144 2.20 10.46 1.06
N ASN A 145 1.67 9.51 0.27
CA ASN A 145 0.30 9.01 0.38
C ASN A 145 -0.06 8.65 1.83
N ALA A 146 0.86 8.02 2.58
CA ALA A 146 0.62 7.67 3.99
C ALA A 146 0.32 8.91 4.87
N ALA A 147 0.99 10.03 4.61
CA ALA A 147 0.76 11.29 5.31
C ALA A 147 -0.62 11.88 4.96
N PHE A 148 -1.00 11.86 3.68
CA PHE A 148 -2.33 12.30 3.26
C PHE A 148 -3.44 11.42 3.81
N VAL A 149 -3.23 10.10 3.87
CA VAL A 149 -4.17 9.17 4.52
C VAL A 149 -4.37 9.53 5.99
N TYR A 150 -3.31 9.90 6.70
CA TYR A 150 -3.42 10.32 8.10
C TYR A 150 -4.21 11.62 8.27
N ILE A 151 -3.92 12.65 7.47
CA ILE A 151 -4.65 13.93 7.52
C ILE A 151 -6.14 13.71 7.22
N LEU A 152 -6.43 12.95 6.15
CA LEU A 152 -7.81 12.64 5.76
C LEU A 152 -8.50 11.72 6.77
N GLY A 153 -7.78 10.82 7.44
CA GLY A 153 -8.31 9.99 8.51
C GLY A 153 -8.79 10.81 9.70
N ILE A 154 -8.02 11.81 10.12
CA ILE A 154 -8.46 12.75 11.17
C ILE A 154 -9.70 13.53 10.72
N LEU A 155 -9.67 14.07 9.49
CA LEU A 155 -10.73 14.95 8.99
C LEU A 155 -12.05 14.21 8.69
N LEU A 156 -11.98 13.02 8.08
CA LEU A 156 -13.14 12.28 7.58
C LEU A 156 -13.63 11.16 8.49
N LEU A 157 -12.76 10.55 9.29
CA LEU A 157 -13.12 9.44 10.20
C LEU A 157 -13.14 9.89 11.67
N GLY A 158 -12.60 11.06 12.01
CA GLY A 158 -12.47 11.50 13.40
C GLY A 158 -11.41 10.72 14.17
N ASP A 159 -10.39 10.18 13.48
CA ASP A 159 -9.26 9.50 14.12
C ASP A 159 -8.54 10.46 15.09
N LYS A 160 -8.02 9.93 16.22
CA LYS A 160 -7.37 10.74 17.25
C LYS A 160 -6.09 11.39 16.71
N PHE A 161 -5.91 12.67 17.02
CA PHE A 161 -4.69 13.40 16.67
C PHE A 161 -3.48 12.89 17.47
N ILE A 162 -2.41 12.52 16.76
CA ILE A 162 -1.14 12.07 17.33
C ILE A 162 -0.03 13.01 16.85
N TRP A 163 0.62 13.71 17.78
CA TRP A 163 1.68 14.68 17.48
C TRP A 163 2.83 14.09 16.66
N MET A 164 3.27 12.85 16.95
CA MET A 164 4.33 12.18 16.16
C MET A 164 3.94 11.98 14.69
N LYS A 165 2.67 11.63 14.44
CA LYS A 165 2.17 11.52 13.07
C LYS A 165 2.01 12.89 12.41
N ALA A 166 1.73 13.97 13.17
CA ALA A 166 1.74 15.32 12.63
C ALA A 166 3.15 15.75 12.18
N VAL A 167 4.18 15.45 12.97
CA VAL A 167 5.58 15.68 12.59
C VAL A 167 5.93 14.93 11.30
N SER A 168 5.46 13.69 11.13
CA SER A 168 5.68 12.94 9.90
C SER A 168 5.13 13.64 8.65
N VAL A 169 4.01 14.35 8.75
CA VAL A 169 3.43 15.11 7.63
C VAL A 169 4.36 16.25 7.22
N VAL A 170 4.94 16.95 8.21
CA VAL A 170 5.91 18.03 7.95
C VAL A 170 7.13 17.49 7.20
N PHE A 171 7.66 16.33 7.61
CA PHE A 171 8.75 15.65 6.91
C PHE A 171 8.38 15.26 5.47
N ALA A 172 7.17 14.77 5.22
CA ALA A 172 6.70 14.44 3.87
C ALA A 172 6.65 15.69 2.98
N VAL A 173 6.04 16.78 3.45
CA VAL A 173 5.92 18.04 2.70
C VAL A 173 7.30 18.64 2.43
N ALA A 174 8.17 18.66 3.45
CA ALA A 174 9.55 19.12 3.31
C ALA A 174 10.32 18.29 2.27
N GLY A 175 10.17 16.97 2.29
CA GLY A 175 10.81 16.08 1.33
C GLY A 175 10.39 16.35 -0.11
N VAL A 176 9.08 16.53 -0.37
CA VAL A 176 8.56 16.90 -1.71
C VAL A 176 9.10 18.27 -2.14
N ALA A 177 9.14 19.24 -1.23
CA ALA A 177 9.68 20.57 -1.51
C ALA A 177 11.16 20.52 -1.89
N VAL A 178 11.98 19.75 -1.15
CA VAL A 178 13.42 19.59 -1.43
C VAL A 178 13.65 18.91 -2.79
N ILE A 179 12.88 17.87 -3.14
CA ILE A 179 12.94 17.25 -4.48
C ILE A 179 12.60 18.29 -5.55
N SER A 180 11.54 19.08 -5.34
CA SER A 180 11.11 20.10 -6.30
C SER A 180 12.13 21.23 -6.50
N LEU A 181 12.93 21.57 -5.48
CA LEU A 181 13.97 22.59 -5.60
C LEU A 181 15.13 22.14 -6.51
N GLY A 182 15.45 20.84 -6.50
CA GLY A 182 16.49 20.28 -7.36
C GLY A 182 16.18 20.32 -8.86
N ILE A 183 14.93 20.63 -9.24
CA ILE A 183 14.41 20.53 -10.60
C ILE A 183 14.32 21.90 -11.31
N LYS A 184 14.61 23.02 -10.63
CA LYS A 184 14.50 24.40 -11.15
C LYS A 184 15.55 24.83 -12.21
N GLY A 185 15.89 23.95 -13.15
CA GLY A 185 16.72 24.25 -14.33
C GLY A 185 15.89 24.43 -15.62
N SER A 186 16.54 24.66 -16.76
CA SER A 186 15.93 24.86 -18.09
C SER A 186 15.10 23.67 -18.63
N SER A 187 15.19 22.49 -18.01
CA SER A 187 14.32 21.32 -18.27
C SER A 187 13.22 21.12 -17.20
N GLY A 188 13.10 22.07 -16.26
CA GLY A 188 12.28 21.97 -15.06
C GLY A 188 10.79 22.07 -15.28
N ASP A 189 10.32 22.79 -16.30
CA ASP A 189 8.89 23.03 -16.53
C ASP A 189 8.09 21.73 -16.74
N GLN A 190 8.62 20.83 -17.57
CA GLN A 190 7.97 19.54 -17.85
C GLN A 190 8.10 18.57 -16.65
N GLN A 191 9.22 18.61 -15.94
CA GLN A 191 9.42 17.79 -14.74
C GLN A 191 8.52 18.23 -13.59
N TRP A 192 8.25 19.53 -13.45
CA TRP A 192 7.35 20.08 -12.44
C TRP A 192 5.91 19.58 -12.62
N LEU A 193 5.44 19.46 -13.86
CA LEU A 193 4.17 18.79 -14.17
C LEU A 193 4.16 17.35 -13.64
N GLY A 194 5.25 16.59 -13.83
CA GLY A 194 5.36 15.24 -13.29
C GLY A 194 5.31 15.16 -11.76
N ILE A 195 5.89 16.13 -11.03
CA ILE A 195 5.78 16.23 -9.58
C ILE A 195 4.33 16.51 -9.17
N MET A 196 3.69 17.51 -9.79
CA MET A 196 2.30 17.85 -9.49
C MET A 196 1.37 16.66 -9.73
N LEU A 197 1.53 15.96 -10.86
CA LEU A 197 0.77 14.74 -11.15
C LEU A 197 1.04 13.61 -10.14
N SER A 198 2.29 13.45 -9.67
CA SER A 198 2.63 12.45 -8.64
C SER A 198 1.96 12.78 -7.30
N VAL A 199 1.93 14.05 -6.91
CA VAL A 199 1.24 14.50 -5.68
C VAL A 199 -0.27 14.31 -5.80
N ILE A 200 -0.87 14.67 -6.94
CA ILE A 200 -2.30 14.45 -7.21
C ILE A 200 -2.62 12.96 -7.13
N SER A 201 -1.80 12.11 -7.75
CA SER A 201 -1.95 10.65 -7.66
C SER A 201 -1.90 10.14 -6.21
N ALA A 202 -0.92 10.59 -5.42
CA ALA A 202 -0.78 10.23 -4.01
C ALA A 202 -2.00 10.69 -3.18
N MET A 203 -2.52 11.90 -3.43
CA MET A 203 -3.73 12.42 -2.79
C MET A 203 -4.98 11.63 -3.19
N SER A 204 -5.19 11.36 -4.47
CA SER A 204 -6.31 10.55 -4.96
C SER A 204 -6.28 9.14 -4.38
N ALA A 205 -5.09 8.52 -4.31
CA ALA A 205 -4.90 7.22 -3.67
C ALA A 205 -5.18 7.27 -2.15
N ALA A 206 -4.87 8.38 -1.48
CA ALA A 206 -5.18 8.58 -0.07
C ALA A 206 -6.70 8.70 0.16
N VAL A 207 -7.39 9.50 -0.66
CA VAL A 207 -8.84 9.64 -0.64
C VAL A 207 -9.51 8.27 -0.87
N TYR A 208 -9.04 7.52 -1.88
CA TYR A 208 -9.50 6.16 -2.13
C TYR A 208 -9.36 5.28 -0.89
N LYS A 209 -8.17 5.22 -0.27
CA LYS A 209 -7.92 4.40 0.94
C LYS A 209 -8.79 4.80 2.12
N VAL A 210 -8.98 6.10 2.37
CA VAL A 210 -9.75 6.60 3.51
C VAL A 210 -11.25 6.37 3.31
N LEU A 211 -11.78 6.60 2.10
CA LEU A 211 -13.16 6.26 1.77
C LEU A 211 -13.39 4.75 1.84
N PHE A 212 -12.41 3.95 1.40
CA PHE A 212 -12.47 2.49 1.44
C PHE A 212 -12.55 2.02 2.89
N LYS A 213 -11.67 2.54 3.77
CA LYS A 213 -11.71 2.29 5.22
C LYS A 213 -13.05 2.73 5.84
N ARG A 214 -13.58 3.89 5.45
CA ARG A 214 -14.86 4.41 5.97
C ARG A 214 -16.06 3.54 5.56
N MET A 215 -16.08 3.05 4.33
CA MET A 215 -17.18 2.24 3.83
C MET A 215 -17.13 0.79 4.29
N LEU A 216 -15.93 0.22 4.38
CA LEU A 216 -15.76 -1.20 4.68
C LEU A 216 -15.50 -1.49 6.15
N GLY A 217 -15.05 -0.51 6.94
CA GLY A 217 -14.78 -0.69 8.35
C GLY A 217 -13.79 -1.83 8.61
N SER A 218 -14.13 -2.75 9.52
CA SER A 218 -13.38 -3.97 9.80
C SER A 218 -13.75 -5.09 8.81
N ALA A 219 -13.61 -4.83 7.51
CA ALA A 219 -13.90 -5.83 6.49
C ALA A 219 -12.84 -6.94 6.48
N ASP A 220 -13.30 -8.16 6.25
CA ASP A 220 -12.44 -9.32 6.11
C ASP A 220 -11.60 -9.27 4.82
N LEU A 221 -10.51 -10.02 4.74
CA LEU A 221 -9.66 -10.06 3.56
C LEU A 221 -10.45 -10.45 2.30
N GLY A 222 -11.35 -11.41 2.48
CA GLY A 222 -12.21 -11.88 1.42
C GLY A 222 -13.15 -10.84 0.83
N GLN A 223 -13.67 -10.00 1.72
CA GLN A 223 -14.53 -8.86 1.41
C GLN A 223 -13.78 -7.80 0.57
N VAL A 224 -12.54 -7.51 0.97
CA VAL A 224 -11.64 -6.61 0.22
C VAL A 224 -11.29 -7.17 -1.16
N SER A 225 -10.98 -8.47 -1.24
CA SER A 225 -10.63 -9.14 -2.51
C SER A 225 -11.81 -9.19 -3.49
N LEU A 226 -13.03 -9.45 -2.98
CA LEU A 226 -14.25 -9.41 -3.78
C LEU A 226 -14.49 -8.00 -4.34
N PHE A 227 -14.37 -6.97 -3.49
CA PHE A 227 -14.53 -5.58 -3.92
C PHE A 227 -13.53 -5.20 -5.01
N MET A 228 -12.25 -5.55 -4.84
CA MET A 228 -11.20 -5.29 -5.83
C MET A 228 -11.47 -5.99 -7.17
N SER A 229 -12.00 -7.21 -7.14
CA SER A 229 -12.32 -7.95 -8.36
C SER A 229 -13.56 -7.40 -9.07
N CYS A 230 -14.56 -6.95 -8.32
CA CYS A 230 -15.69 -6.20 -8.87
C CYS A 230 -15.25 -4.87 -9.49
N LEU A 231 -14.31 -4.17 -8.86
CA LEU A 231 -13.69 -2.96 -9.40
C LEU A 231 -12.97 -3.26 -10.72
N GLY A 232 -12.18 -4.34 -10.78
CA GLY A 232 -11.53 -4.81 -12.01
C GLY A 232 -12.54 -5.16 -13.12
N TYR A 233 -13.64 -5.81 -12.78
CA TYR A 233 -14.69 -6.17 -13.74
C TYR A 233 -15.41 -4.94 -14.31
N LEU A 234 -15.73 -3.96 -13.45
CA LEU A 234 -16.28 -2.69 -13.90
C LEU A 234 -15.28 -1.90 -14.73
N ASN A 235 -13.99 -1.93 -14.39
CA ASN A 235 -12.92 -1.35 -15.22
C ASN A 235 -12.89 -1.98 -16.61
N PHE A 236 -12.95 -3.31 -16.70
CA PHE A 236 -13.00 -3.99 -17.99
C PHE A 236 -14.25 -3.58 -18.79
N SER A 237 -15.43 -3.58 -18.15
CA SER A 237 -16.73 -3.40 -18.83
C SER A 237 -17.03 -1.95 -19.24
N LEU A 238 -16.68 -0.97 -18.41
CA LEU A 238 -17.00 0.44 -18.64
C LEU A 238 -15.81 1.21 -19.21
N ASN A 239 -14.60 0.84 -18.83
CA ASN A 239 -13.44 1.67 -19.04
C ASN A 239 -12.65 1.36 -20.32
N TRP A 240 -13.11 0.39 -21.13
CA TRP A 240 -12.54 0.10 -22.45
C TRP A 240 -12.85 1.20 -23.49
N VAL A 241 -13.93 1.96 -23.28
CA VAL A 241 -14.36 3.04 -24.19
C VAL A 241 -13.35 4.19 -24.18
N MET A 242 -12.78 4.48 -23.02
CA MET A 242 -11.89 5.64 -22.84
C MET A 242 -10.58 5.50 -23.65
N PRO A 243 -9.82 4.38 -23.60
CA PRO A 243 -8.67 4.16 -24.50
C PRO A 243 -9.04 4.28 -26.00
N VAL A 244 -10.22 3.81 -26.40
CA VAL A 244 -10.69 3.92 -27.79
C VAL A 244 -10.93 5.38 -28.20
N ILE A 245 -11.54 6.18 -27.31
CA ILE A 245 -11.72 7.62 -27.56
C ILE A 245 -10.36 8.34 -27.59
N LEU A 246 -9.44 8.03 -26.67
CA LEU A 246 -8.12 8.66 -26.60
C LEU A 246 -7.23 8.35 -27.82
N THR A 247 -7.36 7.15 -28.39
CA THR A 247 -6.68 6.79 -29.64
C THR A 247 -7.30 7.47 -30.86
N GLN A 248 -8.62 7.57 -30.93
CA GLN A 248 -9.31 8.27 -32.03
C GLN A 248 -9.10 9.79 -32.01
N THR A 249 -8.96 10.39 -30.82
CA THR A 249 -8.66 11.82 -30.65
C THR A 249 -7.19 12.16 -30.82
N GLY A 250 -6.30 11.17 -30.99
CA GLY A 250 -4.86 11.36 -31.16
C GLY A 250 -4.14 11.85 -29.90
N VAL A 251 -4.82 11.89 -28.74
CA VAL A 251 -4.22 12.24 -27.45
C VAL A 251 -3.31 11.11 -26.94
N GLU A 252 -3.62 9.86 -27.32
CA GLU A 252 -2.76 8.70 -27.16
C GLU A 252 -2.41 8.08 -28.50
N LEU A 253 -1.12 7.87 -28.73
CA LEU A 253 -0.63 7.27 -29.96
C LEU A 253 -0.34 5.79 -29.70
N ILE A 254 -1.12 4.91 -30.32
CA ILE A 254 -0.97 3.46 -30.22
C ILE A 254 -0.79 2.90 -31.63
N GLU A 255 0.46 2.66 -32.01
CA GLU A 255 0.74 1.84 -33.18
C GLU A 255 0.83 0.38 -32.76
N TRP A 256 -0.20 -0.41 -33.08
CA TRP A 256 -0.34 -1.83 -32.70
C TRP A 256 0.90 -2.69 -33.02
N LYS A 257 1.71 -2.29 -34.01
CA LYS A 257 2.92 -3.00 -34.44
C LYS A 257 4.13 -2.77 -33.51
N TYR A 258 4.16 -1.66 -32.77
CA TYR A 258 5.28 -1.25 -31.92
C TYR A 258 4.93 -1.25 -30.43
N VAL A 259 3.80 -1.85 -30.05
CA VAL A 259 3.40 -1.96 -28.65
C VAL A 259 4.43 -2.79 -27.87
N PRO A 260 5.02 -2.27 -26.78
CA PRO A 260 5.98 -2.99 -25.97
C PRO A 260 5.29 -4.01 -25.06
N TRP A 261 4.79 -5.10 -25.67
CA TRP A 261 4.04 -6.16 -24.98
C TRP A 261 4.80 -6.75 -23.79
N LEU A 262 6.12 -6.95 -23.92
CA LEU A 262 6.93 -7.55 -22.87
C LEU A 262 7.00 -6.65 -21.61
N PRO A 263 7.36 -5.36 -21.70
CA PRO A 263 7.25 -4.42 -20.59
C PRO A 263 5.83 -4.29 -20.02
N MET A 264 4.80 -4.25 -20.87
CA MET A 264 3.40 -4.11 -20.43
C MET A 264 2.88 -5.33 -19.67
N CYS A 265 3.10 -6.53 -20.21
CA CYS A 265 2.74 -7.78 -19.55
C CYS A 265 3.56 -7.99 -18.27
N GLY A 266 4.85 -7.65 -18.29
CA GLY A 266 5.71 -7.68 -17.11
C GLY A 266 5.16 -6.79 -15.99
N ALA A 267 4.84 -5.52 -16.30
CA ALA A 267 4.22 -4.61 -15.34
C ALA A 267 2.88 -5.15 -14.80
N ALA A 268 2.03 -5.73 -15.66
CA ALA A 268 0.75 -6.28 -15.25
C ALA A 268 0.87 -7.49 -14.30
N VAL A 269 1.75 -8.44 -14.63
CA VAL A 269 2.00 -9.63 -13.78
C VAL A 269 2.63 -9.23 -12.45
N LEU A 270 3.58 -8.28 -12.46
CA LEU A 270 4.21 -7.78 -11.25
C LEU A 270 3.22 -7.00 -10.38
N SER A 271 2.32 -6.22 -10.99
CA SER A 271 1.28 -5.50 -10.27
C SER A 271 0.28 -6.47 -9.64
N LEU A 272 -0.13 -7.50 -10.37
CA LEU A 272 -0.97 -8.57 -9.83
C LEU A 272 -0.29 -9.28 -8.66
N THR A 273 0.99 -9.62 -8.81
CA THR A 273 1.81 -10.23 -7.75
C THR A 273 1.89 -9.34 -6.52
N PHE A 274 2.11 -8.04 -6.70
CA PHE A 274 2.11 -7.05 -5.62
C PHE A 274 0.77 -6.99 -4.89
N ASN A 275 -0.35 -6.96 -5.62
CA ASN A 275 -1.68 -6.97 -5.02
C ASN A 275 -1.94 -8.27 -4.25
N PHE A 276 -1.45 -9.41 -4.73
CA PHE A 276 -1.50 -10.66 -3.98
C PHE A 276 -0.68 -10.63 -2.71
N LEU A 277 0.55 -10.13 -2.78
CA LEU A 277 1.40 -10.00 -1.60
C LEU A 277 0.78 -9.09 -0.55
N ILE A 278 0.13 -7.99 -0.95
CA ILE A 278 -0.63 -7.15 -0.02
C ILE A 278 -1.76 -7.95 0.63
N ASN A 279 -2.62 -8.57 -0.17
CA ASN A 279 -3.80 -9.27 0.35
C ASN A 279 -3.37 -10.45 1.24
N PHE A 280 -2.61 -11.40 0.70
CA PHE A 280 -2.20 -12.58 1.45
C PHE A 280 -1.22 -12.25 2.57
N GLY A 281 -0.32 -11.27 2.40
CA GLY A 281 0.62 -10.93 3.45
C GLY A 281 -0.01 -10.18 4.61
N ILE A 282 -1.09 -9.41 4.41
CA ILE A 282 -1.92 -8.91 5.52
C ILE A 282 -2.63 -10.05 6.25
N ALA A 283 -3.08 -11.08 5.53
CA ALA A 283 -3.80 -12.21 6.13
C ALA A 283 -2.90 -13.24 6.83
N LEU A 284 -1.70 -13.47 6.29
CA LEU A 284 -0.75 -14.48 6.79
C LEU A 284 0.25 -13.89 7.79
N LEU A 285 0.54 -12.60 7.67
CA LEU A 285 1.53 -11.89 8.47
C LEU A 285 0.92 -10.63 9.07
N HIS A 286 1.77 -9.77 9.63
CA HIS A 286 1.34 -8.48 10.16
C HIS A 286 1.33 -7.42 9.04
N PRO A 287 0.33 -6.51 8.97
CA PRO A 287 0.30 -5.42 7.97
C PRO A 287 1.57 -4.57 7.92
N LEU A 288 2.30 -4.47 9.05
CA LEU A 288 3.60 -3.79 9.12
C LEU A 288 4.65 -4.44 8.20
N VAL A 289 4.62 -5.75 7.97
CA VAL A 289 5.54 -6.45 7.06
C VAL A 289 5.37 -5.93 5.64
N ILE A 290 4.12 -5.75 5.18
CA ILE A 290 3.81 -5.18 3.87
C ILE A 290 4.30 -3.74 3.78
N SER A 291 4.05 -2.94 4.80
CA SER A 291 4.51 -1.55 4.85
C SER A 291 6.04 -1.44 4.79
N ILE A 292 6.78 -2.33 5.46
CA ILE A 292 8.25 -2.38 5.37
C ILE A 292 8.70 -2.74 3.95
N GLY A 293 8.05 -3.70 3.30
CA GLY A 293 8.31 -4.04 1.90
C GLY A 293 8.11 -2.85 0.96
N MET A 294 7.02 -2.10 1.15
CA MET A 294 6.76 -0.88 0.37
C MET A 294 7.82 0.20 0.62
N LEU A 295 8.30 0.36 1.86
CA LEU A 295 9.37 1.30 2.20
C LEU A 295 10.69 0.93 1.50
N LEU A 296 11.06 -0.36 1.49
CA LEU A 296 12.25 -0.86 0.78
C LEU A 296 12.12 -0.74 -0.74
N GLY A 297 10.90 -0.60 -1.26
CA GLY A 297 10.66 -0.29 -2.67
C GLY A 297 11.23 1.07 -3.10
N ILE A 298 11.34 2.05 -2.20
CA ILE A 298 11.88 3.39 -2.52
C ILE A 298 13.37 3.31 -2.90
N PRO A 299 14.29 2.81 -2.04
CA PRO A 299 15.70 2.67 -2.43
C PRO A 299 15.89 1.68 -3.57
N SER A 300 15.06 0.63 -3.66
CA SER A 300 15.11 -0.33 -4.77
C SER A 300 14.84 0.35 -6.12
N ASN A 301 13.86 1.27 -6.19
CA ASN A 301 13.63 2.06 -7.40
C ASN A 301 14.84 2.93 -7.76
N THR A 302 15.46 3.58 -6.78
CA THR A 302 16.67 4.40 -6.98
C THR A 302 17.83 3.59 -7.53
N VAL A 303 18.07 2.40 -6.99
CA VAL A 303 19.12 1.50 -7.49
C VAL A 303 18.86 1.10 -8.94
N ILE A 304 17.61 0.76 -9.28
CA ILE A 304 17.24 0.40 -10.66
C ILE A 304 17.42 1.61 -11.60
N ASP A 305 17.04 2.81 -11.20
CA ASP A 305 17.23 4.04 -12.01
C ASP A 305 18.72 4.37 -12.24
N ILE A 306 19.58 4.15 -11.25
CA ILE A 306 21.04 4.34 -11.40
C ILE A 306 21.62 3.33 -12.40
N ILE A 307 21.24 2.05 -12.28
CA ILE A 307 21.79 0.97 -13.10
C ILE A 307 21.30 1.07 -14.55
N PHE A 308 19.99 1.22 -14.75
CA PHE A 308 19.37 1.10 -16.09
C PHE A 308 19.19 2.42 -16.82
N ARG A 309 19.13 3.55 -16.10
CA ARG A 309 18.87 4.87 -16.70
C ARG A 309 19.99 5.89 -16.47
N HIS A 310 21.08 5.48 -15.81
CA HIS A 310 22.26 6.31 -15.51
C HIS A 310 21.89 7.68 -14.92
N VAL A 311 20.84 7.72 -14.09
CA VAL A 311 20.34 8.96 -13.49
C VAL A 311 21.38 9.46 -12.47
N THR A 312 21.84 10.70 -12.63
CA THR A 312 22.72 11.35 -11.66
C THR A 312 21.96 11.65 -10.38
N VAL A 313 22.35 11.02 -9.27
CA VAL A 313 21.76 11.26 -7.94
C VAL A 313 22.18 12.64 -7.46
N THR A 314 21.31 13.62 -7.58
CA THR A 314 21.53 14.97 -7.02
C THR A 314 21.38 14.97 -5.51
N GLY A 315 22.14 15.79 -4.79
CA GLY A 315 22.01 15.95 -3.33
C GLY A 315 20.59 16.32 -2.89
N TYR A 316 19.87 17.13 -3.67
CA TYR A 316 18.45 17.45 -3.43
C TYR A 316 17.54 16.22 -3.50
N PHE A 317 17.74 15.34 -4.48
CA PHE A 317 16.94 14.11 -4.59
C PHE A 317 17.19 13.16 -3.42
N LEU A 318 18.45 13.00 -3.01
CA LEU A 318 18.81 12.14 -1.88
C LEU A 318 18.27 12.69 -0.56
N GLY A 319 18.43 13.99 -0.32
CA GLY A 319 17.90 14.67 0.87
C GLY A 319 16.38 14.65 0.94
N GLY A 320 15.70 14.88 -0.19
CA GLY A 320 14.24 14.83 -0.23
C GLY A 320 13.69 13.41 -0.05
N THR A 321 14.29 12.42 -0.70
CA THR A 321 13.89 11.00 -0.56
C THR A 321 14.10 10.48 0.85
N SER A 322 15.20 10.85 1.52
CA SER A 322 15.45 10.45 2.91
C SER A 322 14.42 11.06 3.88
N LEU A 323 14.05 12.33 3.70
CA LEU A 323 12.99 12.98 4.49
C LEU A 323 11.64 12.27 4.32
N ILE A 324 11.28 11.86 3.09
CA ILE A 324 10.03 11.12 2.85
C ILE A 324 10.09 9.71 3.46
N ALA A 325 11.23 9.04 3.37
CA ALA A 325 11.42 7.73 4.01
C ALA A 325 11.25 7.83 5.54
N ILE A 326 11.83 8.86 6.16
CA ILE A 326 11.64 9.14 7.60
C ILE A 326 10.17 9.39 7.92
N SER A 327 9.48 10.20 7.12
CA SER A 327 8.04 10.43 7.26
C SER A 327 7.25 9.12 7.25
N PHE A 328 7.50 8.26 6.27
CA PHE A 328 6.81 6.99 6.13
C PHE A 328 7.04 6.06 7.34
N VAL A 329 8.29 5.98 7.83
CA VAL A 329 8.63 5.22 9.04
C VAL A 329 7.88 5.76 10.27
N LEU A 330 7.85 7.08 10.46
CA LEU A 330 7.18 7.71 11.59
C LEU A 330 5.67 7.44 11.59
N ILE A 331 5.03 7.35 10.42
CA ILE A 331 3.59 7.02 10.30
C ILE A 331 3.32 5.57 10.67
N ILE A 332 4.18 4.66 10.21
CA ILE A 332 4.05 3.22 10.41
C ILE A 332 4.29 2.83 11.85
N PHE A 333 5.13 3.58 12.56
CA PHE A 333 5.52 3.26 13.92
C PHE A 333 4.28 3.12 14.83
N PRO A 334 4.06 1.96 15.49
CA PRO A 334 2.85 1.67 16.25
C PRO A 334 2.83 2.39 17.61
N TYR A 335 2.70 3.72 17.56
CA TYR A 335 2.75 4.59 18.74
C TYR A 335 1.63 4.31 19.75
N GLU A 336 0.44 3.94 19.26
CA GLU A 336 -0.72 3.66 20.12
C GLU A 336 -0.50 2.43 21.00
N MET A 337 0.18 1.39 20.49
CA MET A 337 0.50 0.20 21.28
C MET A 337 1.50 0.51 22.38
N ILE A 338 2.51 1.33 22.10
CA ILE A 338 3.53 1.72 23.09
C ILE A 338 2.92 2.63 24.15
N ARG A 339 2.07 3.59 23.75
CA ARG A 339 1.38 4.47 24.71
C ARG A 339 0.45 3.69 25.63
N LYS A 340 -0.31 2.74 25.07
CA LYS A 340 -1.20 1.87 25.86
C LYS A 340 -0.38 1.02 26.84
N ARG A 341 0.68 0.35 26.36
CA ARG A 341 1.59 -0.43 27.22
C ARG A 341 2.27 0.40 28.30
N LYS A 342 2.66 1.65 27.99
CA LYS A 342 3.23 2.57 28.98
C LYS A 342 2.21 2.98 30.05
N ASN A 343 0.96 3.22 29.65
CA ASN A 343 -0.13 3.53 30.58
C ASN A 343 -0.51 2.30 31.44
N ASP A 344 -0.55 1.11 30.84
CA ASP A 344 -0.85 -0.14 31.56
C ASP A 344 0.24 -0.40 32.62
N ASN A 345 1.53 -0.27 32.25
CA ASN A 345 2.64 -0.40 33.21
C ASN A 345 2.63 0.69 34.30
N LEU A 346 2.21 1.92 33.99
CA LEU A 346 2.07 3.01 34.98
C LEU A 346 0.94 2.73 35.98
N ASN A 347 -0.18 2.19 35.51
CA ASN A 347 -1.30 1.81 36.36
C ASN A 347 -0.94 0.62 37.25
N GLU A 348 -0.19 -0.35 36.73
CA GLU A 348 0.28 -1.51 37.48
C GLU A 348 1.27 -1.10 38.59
N ASN A 349 2.21 -0.20 38.29
CA ASN A 349 3.13 0.33 39.30
C ASN A 349 2.40 1.13 40.41
N ASN A 350 1.44 1.99 40.04
CA ASN A 350 0.67 2.76 41.02
C ASN A 350 -0.20 1.85 41.93
N PHE A 351 -0.69 0.72 41.41
CA PHE A 351 -1.47 -0.25 42.19
C PHE A 351 -0.60 -0.98 43.22
N CYS A 352 0.62 -1.39 42.85
CA CYS A 352 1.55 -2.01 43.79
C CYS A 352 2.04 -1.04 44.88
N ASP A 353 2.24 0.24 44.55
CA ASP A 353 2.63 1.25 45.53
C ASP A 353 1.51 1.49 46.58
N ASP A 354 0.24 1.48 46.16
CA ASP A 354 -0.91 1.66 47.07
C ASP A 354 -1.12 0.44 47.99
N GLU A 355 -0.97 -0.79 47.48
CA GLU A 355 -1.03 -2.00 48.32
C GLU A 355 0.13 -2.05 49.32
N GLY A 356 1.33 -1.66 48.92
CA GLY A 356 2.49 -1.58 49.82
C GLY A 356 2.27 -0.58 50.96
N VAL A 357 1.69 0.59 50.67
CA VAL A 357 1.37 1.62 51.67
C VAL A 357 0.24 1.18 52.60
N GLN A 358 -0.74 0.41 52.11
CA GLN A 358 -1.82 -0.14 52.94
C GLN A 358 -1.33 -1.25 53.88
N ALA A 359 -0.49 -2.17 53.40
CA ALA A 359 0.11 -3.22 54.22
C ALA A 359 0.96 -2.60 55.35
N GLN A 360 1.77 -1.59 55.02
CA GLN A 360 2.62 -0.91 55.99
C GLN A 360 1.81 -0.09 57.03
N ARG A 361 0.61 0.39 56.68
CA ARG A 361 -0.34 1.00 57.64
C ARG A 361 -1.01 -0.04 58.54
N GLN A 362 -1.34 -1.23 58.02
CA GLN A 362 -1.91 -2.31 58.83
C GLN A 362 -0.91 -2.84 59.85
N ASP A 363 0.35 -3.06 59.47
CA ASP A 363 1.41 -3.49 60.40
C ASP A 363 1.64 -2.47 61.53
N LEU A 364 1.57 -1.16 61.22
CA LEU A 364 1.73 -0.11 62.22
C LEU A 364 0.55 -0.06 63.22
N VAL A 365 -0.65 -0.48 62.81
CA VAL A 365 -1.85 -0.52 63.66
C VAL A 365 -1.90 -1.81 64.50
N GLU A 366 -1.37 -2.94 64.02
CA GLU A 366 -1.24 -4.16 64.85
C GLU A 366 -0.15 -4.06 65.93
N HIS A 367 0.82 -3.16 65.77
CA HIS A 367 1.90 -2.94 66.74
C HIS A 367 1.64 -1.80 67.76
N LEU A 368 0.50 -1.11 67.67
CA LEU A 368 0.03 -0.11 68.64
C LEU A 368 -1.10 -0.70 69.50
#